data_AF-A0A7C3LEF2-F1
#
_entry.id   AF-A0A7C3LEF2-F1
#
_cell.length_a   1.000
_cell.length_b   1.000
_cell.length_c   1.000
_cell.angle_alpha   90.00
_cell.angle_beta   90.00
_cell.angle_gamma   90.00
#
_symmetry.space_group_name_H-M   'P 1'
#
loop_
_entity.id
_entity.type
_entity.pdbx_description
1 polymer ?
#
loop_
_entity_poly.entity_id
_entity_poly.type
_entity_poly.pdbx_seq_one_letter_code
_entity_poly.pdbx_strand_id
1 'polypeptide(L)' 'GGPGITRSDLLVINKIDLAPYVGASLEVMARDARKMRGERPFVFSNMKSGEGVEEIIRFIVHQGMLQERA' A
#
# COMPACT_ATOMS: atom_id res chain seq x y z
N GLY A 1 -8.82 7.49 -8.37
CA GLY A 1 -8.93 8.81 -9.02
C GLY A 1 -8.02 9.88 -8.42
N GLY A 2 -8.12 10.12 -7.10
CA GLY A 2 -7.54 11.32 -6.48
C GLY A 2 -6.01 11.38 -6.42
N PRO A 3 -5.45 12.54 -6.01
CA PRO A 3 -4.00 12.79 -5.96
C PRO A 3 -3.23 11.76 -5.14
N GLY A 4 -3.80 11.24 -4.05
CA GLY A 4 -3.17 10.18 -3.26
C GLY A 4 -3.00 8.88 -4.03
N ILE A 5 -3.90 8.56 -4.97
CA ILE A 5 -3.77 7.37 -5.81
C ILE A 5 -2.82 7.63 -6.97
N THR A 6 -2.80 8.83 -7.55
CA THR A 6 -2.07 9.08 -8.81
C THR A 6 -0.66 9.64 -8.62
N ARG A 7 -0.39 10.32 -7.50
CA ARG A 7 0.85 11.11 -7.30
C ARG A 7 1.70 10.72 -6.09
N SER A 8 1.17 9.95 -5.14
CA SER A 8 1.98 9.54 -3.99
C SER A 8 3.12 8.62 -4.40
N ASP A 9 4.26 8.71 -3.73
CA ASP A 9 5.41 7.82 -3.98
C ASP A 9 5.10 6.37 -3.54
N LEU A 10 4.32 6.22 -2.47
CA LEU A 10 3.74 4.95 -2.03
C LEU A 10 2.24 5.11 -1.77
N LEU A 11 1.45 4.13 -2.17
CA LEU A 11 0.05 4.00 -1.78
C LEU A 11 -0.11 2.81 -0.83
N VAL A 12 -0.63 3.06 0.36
CA VAL A 12 -0.96 2.01 1.32
C VAL A 12 -2.46 1.78 1.31
N ILE A 13 -2.88 0.57 0.97
CA ILE A 13 -4.27 0.12 1.06
C ILE A 13 -4.40 -0.72 2.34
N ASN A 14 -4.83 -0.07 3.42
CA ASN A 14 -4.90 -0.68 4.75
C ASN A 14 -6.28 -1.26 5.06
N LYS A 15 -6.35 -2.11 6.09
CA LYS A 15 -7.54 -2.80 6.59
C LYS A 15 -8.12 -3.78 5.57
N ILE A 16 -7.26 -4.51 4.86
CA ILE A 16 -7.69 -5.46 3.83
C ILE A 16 -8.57 -6.60 4.40
N ASP A 17 -8.46 -6.87 5.70
CA ASP A 17 -9.32 -7.80 6.43
C ASP A 17 -10.80 -7.39 6.44
N LEU A 18 -11.10 -6.10 6.25
CA LEU A 18 -12.47 -5.62 6.17
C LEU A 18 -13.14 -5.86 4.81
N ALA A 19 -12.36 -6.19 3.77
CA ALA A 19 -12.86 -6.29 2.40
C ALA A 19 -14.08 -7.23 2.25
N PRO A 20 -14.12 -8.44 2.86
CA PRO A 20 -15.28 -9.33 2.78
C PRO A 20 -16.57 -8.75 3.42
N TYR A 21 -16.42 -7.86 4.40
CA TYR A 21 -17.55 -7.32 5.17
C TYR A 21 -18.14 -6.05 4.56
N VAL A 22 -17.38 -5.35 3.71
CA VAL A 22 -17.80 -4.08 3.07
C VAL A 22 -18.07 -4.25 1.57
N GLY A 23 -18.04 -5.48 1.06
CA GLY A 23 -18.24 -5.76 -0.36
C GLY A 23 -17.12 -5.21 -1.26
N ALA A 24 -15.90 -5.10 -0.75
CA ALA A 24 -14.75 -4.62 -1.52
C ALA A 24 -13.99 -5.80 -2.15
N SER A 25 -13.54 -5.62 -3.40
CA SER A 25 -12.67 -6.59 -4.09
C SER A 25 -11.23 -6.09 -4.12
N LEU A 26 -10.34 -6.80 -3.42
CA LEU A 26 -8.90 -6.51 -3.43
C LEU A 26 -8.30 -6.65 -4.83
N GLU A 27 -8.81 -7.58 -5.64
CA GLU A 27 -8.34 -7.78 -7.02
C GLU A 27 -8.65 -6.56 -7.90
N VAL A 28 -9.87 -6.02 -7.82
CA VAL A 28 -10.26 -4.80 -8.54
C VAL A 28 -9.41 -3.62 -8.09
N MET A 29 -9.21 -3.47 -6.78
CA MET A 29 -8.34 -2.41 -6.23
C MET A 29 -6.90 -2.54 -6.75
N ALA A 30 -6.35 -3.76 -6.84
CA ALA A 30 -5.00 -4.00 -7.34
C ALA A 30 -4.86 -3.64 -8.82
N ARG A 31 -5.83 -4.05 -9.64
CA ARG A 31 -5.88 -3.71 -11.07
C ARG A 31 -5.94 -2.19 -11.26
N ASP A 32 -6.82 -1.54 -10.53
CA ASP A 32 -7.04 -0.10 -10.67
C ASP A 32 -5.84 0.70 -10.14
N ALA A 33 -5.22 0.26 -9.04
CA ALA A 33 -3.98 0.84 -8.53
C ALA A 33 -2.87 0.78 -9.59
N ARG A 34 -2.61 -0.40 -10.18
CA ARG A 34 -1.62 -0.54 -11.27
C ARG A 34 -1.92 0.36 -12.45
N LYS A 35 -3.17 0.40 -12.91
CA LYS A 35 -3.60 1.24 -14.04
C LYS A 35 -3.38 2.73 -13.77
N MET A 36 -3.70 3.20 -12.56
CA MET A 36 -3.63 4.62 -12.22
C MET A 36 -2.23 5.09 -11.81
N ARG A 37 -1.36 4.16 -11.40
CA ARG A 37 -0.03 4.46 -10.82
C ARG A 37 1.13 4.18 -11.75
N GLY A 38 0.92 3.39 -12.81
CA GLY A 38 2.02 2.89 -13.63
C GLY A 38 2.95 2.04 -12.77
N GLU A 39 4.23 2.41 -12.71
CA GLU A 39 5.25 1.70 -11.95
C GLU A 39 5.31 2.10 -10.46
N ARG A 40 4.58 3.14 -10.02
CA ARG A 40 4.64 3.59 -8.62
C ARG A 40 4.07 2.52 -7.68
N PRO A 41 4.78 2.14 -6.62
CA PRO A 41 4.40 1.01 -5.77
C PRO A 41 3.12 1.28 -4.98
N PHE A 42 2.46 0.19 -4.60
CA PHE A 42 1.40 0.17 -3.60
C PHE A 42 1.49 -1.12 -2.78
N VAL A 43 1.01 -1.07 -1.54
CA VAL A 43 1.05 -2.19 -0.60
C VAL A 43 -0.34 -2.41 -0.02
N PHE A 44 -0.81 -3.66 -0.06
CA PHE A 44 -1.93 -4.11 0.74
C PHE A 44 -1.45 -4.40 2.16
N SER A 45 -2.18 -3.91 3.15
CA SER A 45 -1.76 -4.05 4.54
C SER A 45 -2.92 -4.27 5.50
N ASN A 46 -2.58 -4.90 6.62
CA ASN A 46 -3.38 -4.91 7.82
C ASN A 46 -2.47 -4.59 9.01
N MET A 47 -2.52 -3.33 9.46
CA MET A 47 -1.70 -2.87 10.59
C MET A 47 -2.01 -3.58 11.90
N LYS A 48 -3.18 -4.22 12.04
CA LYS A 48 -3.54 -4.99 13.23
C LYS A 48 -2.87 -6.36 13.28
N SER A 49 -2.72 -7.03 12.13
CA SER A 49 -2.01 -8.32 12.04
C SER A 49 -0.52 -8.17 11.73
N GLY A 50 -0.09 -7.00 11.26
CA GLY A 50 1.27 -6.75 10.79
C GLY A 50 1.48 -7.04 9.29
N GLU A 51 0.45 -7.49 8.58
CA GLU A 51 0.55 -7.78 7.15
C GLU A 51 0.88 -6.50 6.36
N GLY A 52 1.89 -6.59 5.48
CA GLY A 52 2.37 -5.48 4.66
C GLY A 52 3.18 -4.42 5.40
N VAL A 53 3.26 -4.46 6.74
CA VAL A 53 4.00 -3.45 7.54
C VAL A 53 5.47 -3.46 7.21
N GLU A 54 6.06 -4.64 7.11
CA GLU A 54 7.47 -4.83 6.80
C GLU A 54 7.84 -4.28 5.40
N GLU A 55 6.95 -4.41 4.41
CA GLU A 55 7.16 -3.82 3.08
C GLU A 55 7.11 -2.28 3.11
N ILE A 56 6.21 -1.71 3.91
CA ILE A 56 6.10 -0.26 4.12
C ILE A 56 7.37 0.27 4.81
N ILE A 57 7.87 -0.43 5.84
CA ILE A 57 9.11 -0.07 6.54
C ILE A 57 10.28 -0.03 5.55
N ARG A 58 10.47 -1.11 4.76
CA ARG A 58 11.54 -1.16 3.76
C ARG A 58 11.46 -0.03 2.75
N PHE A 59 10.25 0.30 2.27
CA PHE A 59 10.07 1.44 1.37
C PHE A 59 10.55 2.74 2.02
N ILE A 60 10.12 3.02 3.26
CA ILE A 60 10.47 4.26 3.98
C ILE A 60 11.96 4.32 4.26
N VAL A 61 12.57 3.23 4.70
CA VAL A 61 14.01 3.15 4.97
C VAL A 61 14.81 3.45 3.69
N HIS A 62 14.44 2.79 2.59
CA HIS A 62 15.14 2.95 1.32
C HIS A 62 14.95 4.35 0.71
N GLN A 63 13.71 4.83 0.58
CA GLN A 63 13.40 6.13 -0.04
C GLN A 63 13.77 7.31 0.86
N GLY A 64 13.66 7.14 2.18
CA GLY A 64 14.05 8.14 3.16
C GLY A 64 15.54 8.17 3.47
N MET A 65 16.34 7.28 2.86
CA MET A 65 17.78 7.13 3.14
C MET A 65 18.09 6.95 4.64
N LEU A 66 17.21 6.24 5.35
CA LEU A 66 17.33 6.03 6.79
C LEU A 66 18.19 4.79 7.07
N GLN A 67 18.80 4.75 8.26
CA GLN A 67 19.44 3.54 8.76
C GLN A 67 18.40 2.67 9.46
N GLU A 68 18.47 1.35 9.25
CA GLU A 68 17.71 0.42 10.07
C GLU A 68 18.14 0.55 11.53
N ARG A 69 17.16 0.65 12.43
CA ARG A 69 17.46 0.62 13.86
C ARG A 69 17.85 -0.81 14.23
N ALA A 70 19.05 -0.94 14.80
CA ALA A 70 19.55 -2.18 15.39
C ALA A 70 18.68 -2.65 16.56
#